data_AF-A0A516GMK4-F1
#
_entry.id   AF-A0A516GMK4-F1
#
_cell.length_a   1.000
_cell.length_b   1.000
_cell.length_c   1.000
_cell.angle_alpha   90.00
_cell.angle_beta   90.00
_cell.angle_gamma   90.00
#
_symmetry.space_group_name_H-M   'P 1'
#
loop_
_entity.id
_entity.type
_entity.pdbx_description
1 polymer ?
#
loop_
_entity_poly.entity_id
_entity_poly.type
_entity_poly.pdbx_seq_one_letter_code
_entity_poly.pdbx_strand_id
1 'polypeptide(L)'
;MKKSVLVLALALSVTTFYSCDSTKAASTSSDASTSMSDMGVDQMKSYLMNSPEAQAKVKDAIVSDPDSTLSTQVTDYLTTSSDTKSQITDYLSGSGTKAKILEYAMNNPELTSKVMSYITSNPDLLKQAMSLIGM
;
A
#
# COMPACT_ATOMS: atom_id res chain seq x y z
N MET A 1 1.85 -20.70 -53.81
CA MET A 1 0.52 -20.76 -53.16
C MET A 1 0.40 -22.04 -52.36
N LYS A 2 -0.25 -21.98 -51.18
CA LYS A 2 -0.63 -23.09 -50.27
C LYS A 2 0.47 -23.50 -49.28
N LYS A 3 0.23 -23.64 -47.96
CA LYS A 3 -0.84 -23.23 -47.03
C LYS A 3 -0.24 -23.60 -45.66
N SER A 4 -0.13 -22.64 -44.73
CA SER A 4 0.13 -22.95 -43.31
C SER A 4 -1.09 -23.66 -42.74
N VAL A 5 -0.88 -24.75 -42.00
CA VAL A 5 -1.90 -25.33 -41.12
C VAL A 5 -1.24 -25.61 -39.78
N LEU A 6 -1.74 -24.87 -38.80
CA LEU A 6 -1.47 -24.90 -37.37
C LEU A 6 -2.18 -26.12 -36.78
N VAL A 7 -1.47 -26.97 -36.04
CA VAL A 7 -2.08 -28.06 -35.25
C VAL A 7 -1.78 -27.81 -33.78
N LEU A 8 -2.87 -27.45 -33.11
CA LEU A 8 -3.04 -27.28 -31.67
C LEU A 8 -2.99 -28.67 -31.01
N ALA A 9 -2.03 -28.92 -30.12
CA ALA A 9 -1.98 -30.15 -29.33
C ALA A 9 -2.30 -29.84 -27.86
N LEU A 10 -3.57 -30.07 -27.50
CA LEU A 10 -4.02 -30.25 -26.12
C LEU A 10 -3.36 -31.52 -25.55
N ALA A 11 -2.60 -31.39 -24.47
CA ALA A 11 -2.16 -32.54 -23.67
C ALA A 11 -2.81 -32.48 -22.29
N LEU A 12 -3.96 -33.15 -22.19
CA LEU A 12 -4.57 -33.61 -20.95
C LEU A 12 -3.88 -34.91 -20.55
N SER A 13 -3.20 -34.95 -19.41
CA SER A 13 -2.90 -36.21 -18.72
C SER A 13 -3.02 -36.05 -17.21
N VAL A 14 -4.15 -36.58 -16.72
CA VAL A 14 -4.43 -36.94 -15.33
C VAL A 14 -3.85 -38.34 -15.09
N THR A 15 -3.17 -38.58 -13.97
CA THR A 15 -3.23 -39.81 -13.13
C THR A 15 -2.23 -39.71 -11.95
N THR A 16 -2.68 -39.48 -10.70
CA THR A 16 -3.11 -40.40 -9.62
C THR A 16 -2.01 -40.85 -8.62
N PHE A 17 -2.08 -40.26 -7.41
CA PHE A 17 -1.92 -40.77 -6.02
C PHE A 17 -0.81 -41.77 -5.62
N TYR A 18 0.00 -41.42 -4.60
CA TYR A 18 -0.16 -41.84 -3.18
C TYR A 18 1.02 -41.35 -2.30
N SER A 19 0.73 -40.61 -1.22
CA SER A 19 1.20 -40.90 0.15
C SER A 19 0.67 -39.87 1.14
N CYS A 20 0.20 -40.42 2.26
CA CYS A 20 -0.45 -39.78 3.39
C CYS A 20 0.60 -39.08 4.27
N ASP A 21 0.42 -37.81 4.60
CA ASP A 21 0.81 -37.28 5.91
C ASP A 21 -0.09 -36.10 6.28
N SER A 22 -0.47 -36.05 7.55
CA SER A 22 -1.54 -35.22 8.07
C SER A 22 -1.08 -33.79 8.29
N THR A 23 -1.45 -32.86 7.42
CA THR A 23 -1.77 -31.49 7.85
C THR A 23 -2.79 -30.91 6.87
N LYS A 24 -3.94 -30.48 7.40
CA LYS A 24 -5.05 -29.87 6.67
C LYS A 24 -4.61 -28.51 6.08
N ALA A 25 -3.84 -28.57 4.99
CA ALA A 25 -3.66 -27.46 4.07
C ALA A 25 -4.82 -27.52 3.08
N ALA A 26 -5.78 -26.61 3.24
CA ALA A 26 -6.79 -26.37 2.23
C ALA A 26 -6.09 -25.71 1.03
N SER A 27 -5.79 -26.52 0.03
CA SER A 27 -5.51 -26.06 -1.33
C SER A 27 -6.81 -25.51 -1.90
N THR A 28 -6.93 -24.18 -1.94
CA THR A 28 -8.01 -23.53 -2.71
C THR A 28 -7.47 -23.18 -4.08
N SER A 29 -8.15 -23.75 -5.06
CA SER A 29 -8.04 -23.56 -6.49
C SER A 29 -7.95 -22.09 -6.90
N SER A 30 -7.08 -21.86 -7.88
CA SER A 30 -6.88 -20.63 -8.62
C SER A 30 -8.13 -20.25 -9.41
N ASP A 31 -9.05 -19.55 -8.75
CA ASP A 31 -10.03 -18.66 -9.38
C ASP A 31 -10.26 -17.50 -8.41
N ALA A 32 -9.18 -16.75 -8.17
CA ALA A 32 -9.23 -15.56 -7.34
C ALA A 32 -9.28 -14.35 -8.27
N SER A 33 -10.48 -14.00 -8.71
CA SER A 33 -10.85 -12.59 -8.71
C SER A 33 -10.87 -12.20 -7.23
N THR A 34 -9.68 -12.04 -6.61
CA THR A 34 -9.56 -11.57 -5.25
C THR A 34 -10.07 -10.15 -5.30
N SER A 35 -11.32 -9.95 -4.90
CA SER A 35 -11.79 -8.61 -4.59
C SER A 35 -10.78 -8.05 -3.60
N MET A 36 -10.13 -6.93 -3.95
CA MET A 36 -8.97 -6.38 -3.22
C MET A 36 -9.28 -6.11 -1.74
N SER A 37 -10.57 -6.05 -1.39
CA SER A 37 -11.10 -6.03 -0.03
C SER A 37 -10.68 -7.22 0.86
N ASP A 38 -10.19 -8.33 0.28
CA ASP A 38 -9.69 -9.51 1.01
C ASP A 38 -8.16 -9.51 1.22
N MET A 39 -7.44 -8.48 0.77
CA MET A 39 -6.01 -8.39 1.03
C MET A 39 -5.78 -8.13 2.52
N GLY A 40 -5.08 -9.06 3.19
CA GLY A 40 -4.77 -8.95 4.61
C GLY A 40 -3.93 -7.70 4.91
N VAL A 41 -4.09 -7.13 6.12
CA VAL A 41 -3.34 -5.94 6.58
C VAL A 41 -1.84 -6.11 6.40
N ASP A 42 -1.30 -7.30 6.67
CA ASP A 42 0.12 -7.59 6.51
C ASP A 42 0.58 -7.55 5.04
N GLN A 43 -0.28 -7.98 4.11
CA GLN A 43 0.01 -7.91 2.68
C GLN A 43 -0.01 -6.45 2.19
N MET A 44 -1.00 -5.66 2.60
CA MET A 44 -1.06 -4.23 2.30
C MET A 44 0.16 -3.49 2.86
N LYS A 45 0.54 -3.78 4.10
CA LYS A 45 1.73 -3.21 4.74
C LYS A 45 2.99 -3.57 3.99
N SER A 46 3.16 -4.86 3.67
CA SER A 46 4.31 -5.33 2.91
C SER A 46 4.38 -4.68 1.53
N TYR A 47 3.24 -4.56 0.84
CA TYR A 47 3.16 -3.90 -0.45
C TYR A 47 3.58 -2.43 -0.36
N LEU A 48 2.99 -1.66 0.57
CA LEU A 48 3.34 -0.25 0.75
C LEU A 48 4.81 -0.06 1.11
N MET A 49 5.39 -0.91 1.97
CA MET A 49 6.77 -0.76 2.42
C MET A 49 7.82 -1.18 1.39
N ASN A 50 7.48 -2.10 0.48
CA ASN A 50 8.40 -2.61 -0.52
C ASN A 50 8.17 -2.04 -1.93
N SER A 51 7.08 -1.29 -2.14
CA SER A 51 6.76 -0.68 -3.43
C SER A 51 7.03 0.84 -3.41
N PRO A 52 8.13 1.32 -4.02
CA PRO A 52 8.41 2.76 -4.10
C PRO A 52 7.34 3.50 -4.91
N GLU A 53 6.71 2.84 -5.89
CA GLU A 53 5.59 3.40 -6.64
C GLU A 53 4.37 3.62 -5.73
N ALA A 54 4.05 2.66 -4.86
CA ALA A 54 2.94 2.79 -3.91
C ALA A 54 3.21 3.93 -2.92
N GLN A 55 4.43 4.02 -2.40
CA GLN A 55 4.83 5.11 -1.51
C GLN A 55 4.71 6.48 -2.21
N ALA A 56 5.15 6.58 -3.46
CA ALA A 56 5.02 7.81 -4.24
C ALA A 56 3.55 8.19 -4.43
N LYS A 57 2.67 7.24 -4.79
CA LYS A 57 1.23 7.50 -4.95
C LYS A 57 0.55 7.90 -3.63
N VAL A 58 0.89 7.25 -2.52
CA VAL A 58 0.36 7.61 -1.19
C VAL A 58 0.82 9.02 -0.80
N LYS A 59 2.11 9.31 -1.00
CA LYS A 59 2.70 10.63 -0.78
C LYS A 59 1.96 11.71 -1.58
N ASP A 60 1.77 11.46 -2.88
CA ASP A 60 1.10 12.40 -3.77
C ASP A 60 -0.38 12.58 -3.40
N ALA A 61 -1.08 11.51 -3.02
CA ALA A 61 -2.47 11.57 -2.55
C ALA A 61 -2.60 12.41 -1.27
N ILE A 62 -1.67 12.26 -0.32
CA ILE A 62 -1.64 13.04 0.93
C ILE A 62 -1.45 14.54 0.63
N VAL A 63 -0.52 14.88 -0.27
CA VAL A 63 -0.22 16.28 -0.59
C VAL A 63 -1.32 16.91 -1.47
N SER A 64 -1.89 16.14 -2.40
CA SER A 64 -2.88 16.63 -3.36
C SER A 64 -4.23 16.93 -2.73
N ASP A 65 -4.59 16.26 -1.64
CA ASP A 65 -5.83 16.51 -0.91
C ASP A 65 -5.55 16.73 0.59
N PRO A 66 -5.15 17.95 1.00
CA PRO A 66 -4.77 18.26 2.38
C PRO A 66 -5.94 18.20 3.37
N ASP A 67 -7.19 18.23 2.87
CA ASP A 67 -8.41 18.20 3.68
C ASP A 67 -8.98 16.77 3.83
N SER A 68 -8.40 15.78 3.13
CA SER A 68 -8.75 14.38 3.30
C SER A 68 -8.56 13.91 4.75
N THR A 69 -9.29 12.85 5.12
CA THR A 69 -9.14 12.23 6.44
C THR A 69 -7.71 11.72 6.65
N LEU A 70 -7.11 11.09 5.64
CA LEU A 70 -5.73 10.59 5.71
C LEU A 70 -4.74 11.75 5.93
N SER A 71 -4.87 12.82 5.15
CA SER A 71 -3.99 13.99 5.21
C SER A 71 -4.11 14.74 6.53
N THR A 72 -5.32 14.85 7.08
CA THR A 72 -5.53 15.42 8.42
C THR A 72 -4.87 14.56 9.49
N GLN A 73 -5.06 13.24 9.47
CA GLN A 73 -4.44 12.33 10.45
C GLN A 73 -2.91 12.34 10.36
N VAL A 74 -2.35 12.43 9.15
CA VAL A 74 -0.91 12.57 8.94
C VAL A 74 -0.41 13.93 9.43
N THR A 75 -1.13 15.01 9.16
CA THR A 75 -0.76 16.35 9.65
C THR A 75 -0.80 16.41 11.18
N ASP A 76 -1.83 15.82 11.79
CA ASP A 76 -1.95 15.73 13.24
C ASP A 76 -0.76 14.95 13.81
N TYR A 77 -0.46 13.77 13.26
CA TYR A 77 0.74 13.01 13.65
C TYR A 77 2.03 13.85 13.54
N LEU A 78 2.22 14.58 12.45
CA LEU A 78 3.38 15.44 12.24
C LEU A 78 3.48 16.59 13.27
N THR A 79 2.34 17.16 13.67
CA THR A 79 2.28 18.37 14.53
C THR A 79 2.15 18.08 16.01
N THR A 80 1.66 16.91 16.39
CA THR A 80 1.46 16.52 17.79
C THR A 80 2.53 15.57 18.32
N SER A 81 3.13 14.74 17.47
CA SER A 81 4.05 13.70 17.93
C SER A 81 5.44 14.26 18.20
N SER A 82 6.04 13.93 19.34
CA SER A 82 7.31 14.52 19.78
C SER A 82 8.49 14.22 18.86
N ASP A 83 8.42 13.13 18.10
CA ASP A 83 9.44 12.63 17.17
C ASP A 83 9.43 13.33 15.81
N THR A 84 8.31 13.94 15.41
CA THR A 84 8.15 14.66 14.13
C THR A 84 7.99 16.16 14.35
N LYS A 85 7.31 16.57 15.43
CA LYS A 85 7.00 17.96 15.75
C LYS A 85 8.24 18.83 15.79
N SER A 86 9.34 18.36 16.37
CA SER A 86 10.59 19.13 16.43
C SER A 86 11.12 19.48 15.04
N GLN A 87 10.97 18.58 14.07
CA GLN A 87 11.45 18.78 12.69
C GLN A 87 10.56 19.73 11.88
N ILE A 88 9.29 19.87 12.24
CA ILE A 88 8.35 20.77 11.55
C ILE A 88 8.03 22.06 12.33
N THR A 89 8.58 22.23 13.54
CA THR A 89 8.33 23.40 14.39
C THR A 89 8.74 24.70 13.69
N ASP A 90 9.88 24.70 13.00
CA ASP A 90 10.36 25.86 12.24
C ASP A 90 9.37 26.30 11.15
N TYR A 91 8.67 25.35 10.53
CA TYR A 91 7.63 25.62 9.53
C TYR A 91 6.33 26.14 10.16
N LEU A 92 5.95 25.65 11.34
CA LEU A 92 4.75 26.07 12.07
C LEU A 92 4.85 27.52 12.56
N SER A 93 6.02 27.95 13.02
CA SER A 93 6.28 29.31 13.50
C SER A 93 6.09 30.38 12.40
N GLY A 94 6.14 30.00 11.13
CA GLY A 94 6.09 30.91 9.99
C GLY A 94 4.75 31.01 9.25
N SER A 95 3.63 30.56 9.81
CA SER A 95 2.30 30.36 9.15
C SER A 95 2.16 29.08 8.32
N GLY A 96 2.69 27.97 8.83
CA GLY A 96 2.54 26.65 8.19
C GLY A 96 1.07 26.26 8.03
N THR A 97 0.56 26.29 6.79
CA THR A 97 -0.73 25.68 6.44
C THR A 97 -0.58 24.16 6.38
N LYS A 98 -1.67 23.40 6.55
CA LYS A 98 -1.66 21.93 6.43
C LYS A 98 -0.96 21.46 5.15
N ALA A 99 -1.32 22.04 4.01
CA ALA A 99 -0.72 21.71 2.71
C ALA A 99 0.81 21.88 2.70
N LYS A 100 1.33 22.98 3.26
CA LYS A 100 2.78 23.23 3.33
C LYS A 100 3.49 22.27 4.28
N ILE A 101 2.85 21.91 5.41
CA ILE A 101 3.39 20.93 6.35
C ILE A 101 3.52 19.57 5.65
N LEU A 102 2.47 19.15 4.94
CA LEU A 102 2.47 17.89 4.19
C LEU A 102 3.52 17.90 3.08
N GLU A 103 3.58 18.96 2.28
CA GLU A 103 4.59 19.11 1.22
C GLU A 103 6.02 19.07 1.79
N TYR A 104 6.28 19.78 2.89
CA TYR A 104 7.58 19.73 3.57
C TYR A 104 7.91 18.33 4.08
N ALA A 105 6.96 17.69 4.78
CA ALA A 105 7.16 16.35 5.34
C ALA A 105 7.39 15.29 4.26
N MET A 106 6.66 15.38 3.15
CA MET A 106 6.78 14.46 2.01
C MET A 106 8.04 14.69 1.16
N ASN A 107 8.67 15.86 1.26
CA ASN A 107 9.97 16.15 0.64
C ASN A 107 11.16 15.82 1.55
N ASN A 108 10.92 15.66 2.86
CA ASN A 108 11.93 15.23 3.81
C ASN A 108 11.90 13.69 3.95
N PRO A 109 12.99 12.97 3.59
CA PRO A 109 12.98 11.51 3.60
C PRO A 109 12.79 10.89 4.99
N GLU A 110 13.27 11.55 6.04
CA GLU A 110 13.09 11.07 7.42
C GLU A 110 11.62 11.20 7.86
N LEU A 111 11.00 12.36 7.62
CA LEU A 111 9.59 12.58 7.93
C LEU A 111 8.67 11.71 7.07
N THR A 112 8.99 11.54 5.80
CA THR A 112 8.26 10.64 4.90
C THR A 112 8.30 9.21 5.42
N SER A 113 9.47 8.73 5.83
CA SER A 113 9.62 7.38 6.40
C SER A 113 8.77 7.21 7.68
N LYS A 114 8.79 8.21 8.57
CA LYS A 114 7.95 8.24 9.78
C LYS A 114 6.45 8.21 9.44
N VAL A 115 6.01 9.01 8.47
CA VAL A 115 4.61 9.02 8.03
C VAL A 115 4.20 7.67 7.43
N MET A 116 5.01 7.08 6.56
CA MET A 116 4.72 5.76 6.00
C MET A 116 4.66 4.69 7.10
N SER A 117 5.57 4.75 8.07
CA SER A 117 5.57 3.87 9.24
C SER A 117 4.29 4.05 10.08
N TYR A 118 3.87 5.30 10.31
CA TYR A 118 2.61 5.62 10.98
C TYR A 118 1.40 5.05 10.23
N ILE A 119 1.30 5.28 8.92
CA ILE A 119 0.21 4.75 8.08
C ILE A 119 0.16 3.22 8.16
N THR A 120 1.28 2.54 7.99
CA THR A 120 1.31 1.06 8.02
C THR A 120 1.12 0.44 9.40
N SER A 121 1.34 1.20 10.47
CA SER A 121 1.09 0.75 11.84
C SER A 121 -0.38 0.93 12.24
N ASN A 122 -1.16 1.69 11.46
CA ASN A 122 -2.57 1.93 11.68
C ASN A 122 -3.39 1.28 10.55
N PRO A 123 -4.06 0.14 10.80
CA PRO A 123 -4.72 -0.63 9.74
C PRO A 123 -5.80 0.16 8.99
N ASP A 124 -6.49 1.09 9.66
CA ASP A 124 -7.51 1.92 9.00
C ASP A 124 -6.91 2.97 8.08
N LEU A 125 -5.81 3.62 8.51
CA LEU A 125 -5.08 4.56 7.66
C LEU A 125 -4.41 3.85 6.48
N LEU A 126 -3.88 2.64 6.72
CA LEU A 126 -3.32 1.81 5.67
C LEU A 126 -4.37 1.49 4.61
N LYS A 127 -5.57 1.04 5.02
CA LYS A 127 -6.68 0.78 4.08
C LYS A 127 -7.08 2.03 3.31
N GLN A 128 -7.17 3.19 3.99
CA GLN A 128 -7.46 4.46 3.31
C GLN A 128 -6.38 4.81 2.29
N ALA A 129 -5.10 4.67 2.65
CA ALA A 129 -3.98 4.94 1.76
C ALA A 129 -3.98 3.99 0.55
N MET A 130 -4.23 2.69 0.73
CA MET A 130 -4.36 1.72 -0.36
C MET A 130 -5.54 2.06 -1.29
N SER A 131 -6.69 2.41 -0.71
CA SER A 131 -7.89 2.78 -1.47
C SER A 131 -7.67 4.02 -2.33
N LEU A 132 -6.96 5.04 -1.82
CA LEU A 132 -6.63 6.25 -2.57
C LEU A 132 -5.73 5.99 -3.79
N ILE A 133 -4.91 4.95 -3.73
CA ILE A 133 -4.01 4.60 -4.84
C ILE A 133 -4.59 3.55 -5.79
N GLY A 134 -5.89 3.24 -5.63
CA GLY A 134 -6.65 2.37 -6.52
C GLY A 134 -6.53 0.88 -6.23
N MET A 135 -6.24 0.50 -4.98
CA MET A 135 -6.28 -0.88 -4.49
C MET A 135 -7.46 -1.13 -3.57
#